data_AF-A0A8B9TEK3-F1
#
_entry.id   AF-A0A8B9TEK3-F1
#
_cell.length_a   1.000
_cell.length_b   1.000
_cell.length_c   1.000
_cell.angle_alpha   90.00
_cell.angle_beta   90.00
_cell.angle_gamma   90.00
#
_symmetry.space_group_name_H-M   'P 1'
#
loop_
_entity.id
_entity.type
_entity.pdbx_description
1 polymer ?
#
loop_
_entity_poly.entity_id
_entity_poly.type
_entity_poly.pdbx_seq_one_letter_code
_entity_poly.pdbx_strand_id
1 'polypeptide(L)'
;MAGLLKALVSASEKAADIARLCRHEEPLFQLLVAEKTGADKNRRFLQDFKTLADVLIQEVIKHDLGTEFPELQGHIGGEESNEFTNAQGETVAVRVCGTVGETAALLGSVLAPEQAAAELLAAAAHRDVVLGDTVLDGVALSIPPGDLAIWIDPIDSTNEYIGGREDVAPVDGISPAGLCSALVLIGAYDRRSGCPVLGVINEPFFCRDPLTHRWQGRYHWGIAYQDTRLCSLSPPPPPRPPPRVVLSRAEGPGVRAALDPLCGGRLRFAAGAGYKMLCVILGLADAYVLSEGSTFAWDACAPHAILRALGGGTVALAEALRARRVGDTGPPP
;
A
#
# COMPACT_ATOMS: atom_id res chain seq x y z
N MET A 1 -18.57 19.42 0.24
CA MET A 1 -17.28 18.72 0.34
C MET A 1 -17.55 17.25 0.12
N ALA A 2 -17.02 16.67 -0.95
CA ALA A 2 -16.92 15.23 -1.03
C ALA A 2 -16.06 14.75 0.15
N GLY A 3 -16.45 13.63 0.77
CA GLY A 3 -15.71 13.11 1.92
C GLY A 3 -14.32 12.67 1.47
N LEU A 4 -13.27 13.12 2.18
CA LEU A 4 -11.87 12.75 1.91
C LEU A 4 -11.70 11.23 1.75
N LEU A 5 -12.44 10.43 2.52
CA LEU A 5 -12.46 8.97 2.37
C LEU A 5 -12.81 8.52 0.95
N LYS A 6 -13.85 9.11 0.35
CA LYS A 6 -14.30 8.75 -1.00
C LYS A 6 -13.25 9.10 -2.05
N ALA A 7 -12.60 10.26 -1.92
CA ALA A 7 -11.51 10.65 -2.78
C ALA A 7 -10.31 9.69 -2.68
N LEU A 8 -9.94 9.27 -1.46
CA LEU A 8 -8.87 8.30 -1.23
C LEU A 8 -9.21 6.92 -1.82
N VAL A 9 -10.44 6.45 -1.66
CA VAL A 9 -10.88 5.19 -2.28
C VAL A 9 -10.85 5.30 -3.80
N SER A 10 -11.38 6.38 -4.39
CA SER A 10 -11.34 6.61 -5.84
C SER A 10 -9.90 6.64 -6.38
N ALA A 11 -9.00 7.34 -5.69
CA ALA A 11 -7.59 7.40 -6.06
C ALA A 11 -6.92 6.01 -5.95
N SER A 12 -7.26 5.22 -4.92
CA SER A 12 -6.74 3.86 -4.75
C SER A 12 -7.22 2.90 -5.86
N GLU A 13 -8.47 3.03 -6.30
CA GLU A 13 -9.03 2.22 -7.38
C GLU A 13 -8.42 2.60 -8.73
N LYS A 14 -8.21 3.90 -8.97
CA LYS A 14 -7.49 4.40 -10.15
C LYS A 14 -6.07 3.86 -10.18
N ALA A 15 -5.38 3.89 -9.05
CA ALA A 15 -4.04 3.31 -8.88
C ALA A 15 -4.03 1.80 -9.17
N ALA A 16 -5.01 1.06 -8.65
CA ALA A 16 -5.16 -0.37 -8.89
C ALA A 16 -5.43 -0.70 -10.37
N ASP A 17 -6.20 0.13 -11.07
CA ASP A 17 -6.41 0.02 -12.52
C ASP A 17 -5.12 0.22 -13.30
N ILE A 18 -4.30 1.22 -12.94
CA ILE A 18 -2.99 1.44 -13.55
C ILE A 18 -2.05 0.25 -13.29
N ALA A 19 -2.00 -0.27 -12.05
CA ALA A 19 -1.20 -1.44 -11.71
C ALA A 19 -1.61 -2.68 -12.54
N ARG A 20 -2.92 -2.92 -12.70
CA ARG A 20 -3.43 -4.01 -13.55
C ARG A 20 -3.09 -3.79 -15.02
N LEU A 21 -3.23 -2.56 -15.54
CA LEU A 21 -2.93 -2.21 -16.93
C LEU A 21 -1.46 -2.48 -17.26
N CYS A 22 -0.55 -1.97 -16.41
CA CYS A 22 0.89 -2.19 -16.54
C CYS A 22 1.24 -3.67 -16.58
N ARG A 23 0.50 -4.51 -15.84
CA ARG A 23 0.71 -5.96 -15.83
C ARG A 23 0.11 -6.70 -17.01
N HIS A 24 -0.97 -6.19 -17.59
CA HIS A 24 -1.64 -6.78 -18.74
C HIS A 24 -0.83 -6.56 -20.03
N GLU A 25 -0.19 -5.39 -20.14
CA GLU A 25 0.63 -5.01 -21.28
C GLU A 25 2.09 -5.47 -21.07
N GLU A 26 2.41 -6.72 -21.41
CA GLU A 26 3.74 -7.32 -21.16
C GLU A 26 4.93 -6.49 -21.71
N PRO A 27 4.88 -5.91 -22.93
CA PRO A 27 5.94 -5.03 -23.41
C PRO A 27 6.10 -3.78 -22.55
N LEU A 28 4.97 -3.24 -22.08
CA LEU A 28 4.91 -2.07 -21.21
C LEU A 28 5.60 -2.41 -19.89
N PHE A 29 5.27 -3.56 -19.29
CA PHE A 29 5.84 -3.98 -18.00
C PHE A 29 7.37 -4.01 -17.95
N GLN A 30 8.01 -4.62 -18.96
CA GLN A 30 9.47 -4.77 -18.98
C GLN A 30 10.22 -3.43 -19.07
N LEU A 31 9.59 -2.41 -19.66
CA LEU A 31 10.15 -1.07 -19.79
C LEU A 31 10.04 -0.25 -18.50
N LEU A 32 9.14 -0.64 -17.59
CA LEU A 32 8.89 0.12 -16.38
C LEU A 32 9.87 -0.19 -15.26
N VAL A 33 10.64 -1.27 -15.31
CA VAL A 33 11.46 -1.73 -14.18
C VAL A 33 12.84 -1.07 -14.17
N ALA A 34 13.16 -0.34 -13.10
CA ALA A 34 14.49 0.23 -12.85
C ALA A 34 15.00 -0.21 -11.46
N GLU A 35 16.29 -0.52 -11.33
CA GLU A 35 16.88 -0.82 -10.01
C GLU A 35 17.07 0.49 -9.21
N LYS A 36 16.59 0.52 -7.96
CA LYS A 36 16.88 1.59 -7.00
C LYS A 36 18.39 1.59 -6.71
N THR A 37 19.02 2.75 -6.76
CA THR A 37 20.46 2.92 -6.50
C THR A 37 20.69 4.01 -5.46
N GLY A 38 21.87 4.01 -4.83
CA GLY A 38 22.25 5.07 -3.89
C GLY A 38 21.43 5.09 -2.60
N ALA A 39 20.94 6.28 -2.22
CA ALA A 39 20.21 6.52 -0.97
C ALA A 39 18.81 5.87 -0.95
N ASP A 40 18.24 5.62 -2.14
CA ASP A 40 16.89 5.08 -2.30
C ASP A 40 16.88 3.54 -2.27
N LYS A 41 18.06 2.88 -2.31
CA LYS A 41 18.16 1.41 -2.25
C LYS A 41 17.97 0.90 -0.82
N ASN A 42 16.97 0.05 -0.63
CA ASN A 42 16.78 -0.72 0.58
C ASN A 42 17.87 -1.80 0.69
N ARG A 43 18.73 -1.63 1.70
CA ARG A 43 19.94 -2.47 1.92
C ARG A 43 19.64 -3.94 2.23
N ARG A 44 18.39 -4.30 2.52
CA ARG A 44 17.97 -5.68 2.84
C ARG A 44 17.75 -6.52 1.58
N PHE A 45 17.44 -5.90 0.45
CA PHE A 45 17.20 -6.61 -0.81
C PHE A 45 18.47 -6.65 -1.67
N LEU A 46 18.76 -7.81 -2.28
CA LEU A 46 19.88 -7.98 -3.21
C LEU A 46 19.70 -7.07 -4.45
N GLN A 47 18.46 -6.98 -4.92
CA GLN A 47 17.98 -6.09 -5.96
C GLN A 47 16.73 -5.39 -5.42
N ASP A 48 16.69 -4.08 -5.55
CA ASP A 48 15.57 -3.25 -5.12
C ASP A 48 15.12 -2.48 -6.35
N PHE A 49 13.83 -2.47 -6.66
CA PHE A 49 13.33 -1.94 -7.93
C PHE A 49 12.30 -0.84 -7.67
N LYS A 50 12.35 0.22 -8.48
CA LYS A 50 11.24 1.14 -8.65
C LYS A 50 10.68 0.94 -10.04
N THR A 51 9.36 1.04 -10.19
CA THR A 51 8.75 1.04 -11.51
C THR A 51 8.24 2.43 -11.90
N LEU A 52 8.19 2.72 -13.21
CA LEU A 52 7.43 3.89 -13.67
C LEU A 52 5.94 3.76 -13.29
N ALA A 53 5.41 2.55 -13.07
CA ALA A 53 4.09 2.37 -12.48
C ALA A 53 4.02 2.92 -11.04
N ASP A 54 5.01 2.63 -10.18
CA ASP A 54 5.06 3.16 -8.81
C ASP A 54 5.02 4.70 -8.81
N VAL A 55 5.90 5.31 -9.62
CA VAL A 55 5.96 6.77 -9.71
C VAL A 55 4.67 7.35 -10.29
N LEU A 56 4.16 6.80 -11.39
CA LEU A 56 2.93 7.29 -12.00
C LEU A 56 1.74 7.17 -11.04
N ILE A 57 1.58 6.05 -10.36
CA ILE A 57 0.52 5.83 -9.38
C ILE A 57 0.61 6.86 -8.25
N GLN A 58 1.81 7.06 -7.70
CA GLN A 58 2.01 8.05 -6.65
C GLN A 58 1.66 9.47 -7.11
N GLU A 59 2.09 9.85 -8.32
CA GLU A 59 1.83 11.17 -8.88
C GLU A 59 0.36 11.36 -9.28
N VAL A 60 -0.35 10.30 -9.70
CA VAL A 60 -1.79 10.31 -9.92
C VAL A 60 -2.54 10.57 -8.62
N ILE A 61 -2.20 9.84 -7.56
CA ILE A 61 -2.82 10.04 -6.23
C ILE A 61 -2.55 11.46 -5.73
N LYS A 62 -1.30 11.95 -5.84
CA LYS A 62 -0.94 13.32 -5.46
C LYS A 62 -1.73 14.37 -6.25
N HIS A 63 -1.83 14.18 -7.57
CA HIS A 63 -2.54 15.10 -8.46
C HIS A 63 -4.02 15.19 -8.11
N ASP A 64 -4.71 14.05 -8.01
CA ASP A 64 -6.15 14.01 -7.79
C ASP A 64 -6.52 14.60 -6.43
N LEU A 65 -5.82 14.15 -5.37
CA LEU A 65 -6.06 14.63 -4.02
C LEU A 65 -5.67 16.10 -3.86
N GLY A 66 -4.55 16.52 -4.45
CA GLY A 66 -4.09 17.91 -4.39
C GLY A 66 -4.99 18.86 -5.19
N THR A 67 -5.65 18.37 -6.24
CA THR A 67 -6.62 19.15 -7.02
C THR A 67 -7.94 19.31 -6.25
N GLU A 68 -8.42 18.24 -5.61
CA GLU A 68 -9.69 18.26 -4.87
C GLU A 68 -9.56 18.96 -3.50
N PHE A 69 -8.42 18.81 -2.83
CA PHE A 69 -8.13 19.36 -1.51
C PHE A 69 -6.81 20.17 -1.54
N PRO A 70 -6.84 21.45 -1.93
CA PRO A 70 -5.67 22.31 -1.98
C PRO A 70 -4.87 22.37 -0.66
N GLU A 71 -5.53 22.18 0.48
CA GLU A 71 -4.90 22.17 1.81
C GLU A 71 -3.93 21.00 2.03
N LEU A 72 -4.06 19.93 1.23
CA LEU A 72 -3.15 18.78 1.26
C LEU A 72 -1.92 18.99 0.37
N GLN A 73 -1.91 20.01 -0.51
CA GLN A 73 -0.75 20.28 -1.36
C GLN A 73 0.50 20.54 -0.51
N GLY A 74 1.60 19.84 -0.82
CA GLY A 74 2.83 19.87 -0.02
C GLY A 74 2.79 19.00 1.24
N HIS A 75 1.69 18.30 1.50
CA HIS A 75 1.51 17.37 2.63
C HIS A 75 1.15 15.94 2.17
N ILE A 76 1.37 15.62 0.89
CA ILE A 76 1.23 14.27 0.33
C ILE A 76 2.63 13.73 0.04
N GLY A 77 3.12 12.86 0.93
CA GLY A 77 4.37 12.12 0.78
C GLY A 77 4.13 10.70 0.30
N GLY A 78 5.19 10.04 -0.15
CA GLY A 78 5.16 8.64 -0.51
C GLY A 78 6.57 8.07 -0.66
N GLU A 79 6.65 6.79 -1.01
CA GLU A 79 7.90 6.05 -1.16
C GLU A 79 8.81 6.61 -2.27
N GLU A 80 8.23 6.99 -3.41
CA GLU A 80 9.01 7.19 -4.63
C GLU A 80 9.42 8.64 -4.89
N SER A 81 10.63 8.82 -5.42
CA SER A 81 11.00 10.04 -6.13
C SER A 81 10.33 10.08 -7.51
N ASN A 82 9.86 11.24 -7.94
CA ASN A 82 9.24 11.41 -9.24
C ASN A 82 10.24 11.64 -10.39
N GLU A 83 11.54 11.58 -10.11
CA GLU A 83 12.59 11.83 -11.10
C GLU A 83 13.07 10.54 -11.79
N PHE A 84 13.21 10.63 -13.12
CA PHE A 84 13.82 9.63 -13.98
C PHE A 84 14.93 10.26 -14.82
N THR A 85 15.89 9.44 -15.24
CA THR A 85 16.87 9.83 -16.25
C THR A 85 16.45 9.19 -17.58
N ASN A 86 16.19 10.00 -18.60
CA ASN A 86 15.81 9.50 -19.93
C ASN A 86 17.02 8.94 -20.71
N ALA A 87 16.77 8.41 -21.90
CA ALA A 87 17.81 7.84 -22.78
C ALA A 87 18.88 8.86 -23.21
N GLN A 88 18.59 10.16 -23.13
CA GLN A 88 19.50 11.27 -23.43
C GLN A 88 20.33 11.69 -22.21
N GLY A 89 20.11 11.09 -21.03
CA GLY A 89 20.80 11.45 -19.79
C GLY A 89 20.19 12.65 -19.07
N GLU A 90 19.01 13.12 -19.48
CA GLU A 90 18.33 14.26 -18.87
C GLU A 90 17.41 13.79 -17.73
N THR A 91 17.36 14.56 -16.66
CA THR A 91 16.43 14.33 -15.55
C THR A 91 15.04 14.84 -15.94
N VAL A 92 14.07 13.94 -15.95
CA VAL A 92 12.65 14.21 -16.21
C VAL A 92 11.86 13.94 -14.93
N ALA A 93 11.13 14.95 -14.45
CA ALA A 93 10.19 14.79 -13.34
C ALA A 93 8.82 14.36 -13.89
N VAL A 94 8.43 13.12 -13.60
CA VAL A 94 7.10 12.58 -13.96
C VAL A 94 6.03 13.27 -13.11
N ARG A 95 4.93 13.63 -13.75
CA ARG A 95 3.74 14.24 -13.14
C ARG A 95 2.52 14.04 -14.04
N VAL A 96 1.34 14.18 -13.46
CA VAL A 96 0.10 14.29 -14.25
C VAL A 96 -0.07 15.75 -14.70
N CYS A 97 -0.20 15.96 -16.00
CA CYS A 97 -0.37 17.29 -16.61
C CYS A 97 -1.86 17.65 -16.73
N GLY A 98 -2.16 18.89 -17.15
CA GLY A 98 -3.54 19.38 -17.26
C GLY A 98 -4.38 18.65 -18.31
N THR A 99 -3.74 18.02 -19.30
CA THR A 99 -4.42 17.21 -20.32
C THR A 99 -3.78 15.84 -20.51
N VAL A 100 -4.56 14.91 -21.06
CA VAL A 100 -4.08 13.57 -21.46
C VAL A 100 -2.90 13.69 -22.43
N GLY A 101 -3.00 14.58 -23.42
CA GLY A 101 -1.95 14.77 -24.43
C GLY A 101 -0.63 15.28 -23.84
N GLU A 102 -0.68 16.23 -22.91
CA GLU A 102 0.52 16.72 -22.22
C GLU A 102 1.13 15.65 -21.30
N THR A 103 0.30 14.82 -20.68
CA THR A 103 0.76 13.70 -19.84
C THR A 103 1.42 12.63 -20.73
N ALA A 104 0.83 12.30 -21.86
CA ALA A 104 1.38 11.36 -22.84
C ALA A 104 2.71 11.85 -23.43
N ALA A 105 2.84 13.15 -23.71
CA ALA A 105 4.10 13.73 -24.19
C ALA A 105 5.22 13.63 -23.14
N LEU A 106 4.91 13.90 -21.87
CA LEU A 106 5.87 13.78 -20.78
C LEU A 106 6.30 12.31 -20.58
N LEU A 107 5.35 11.39 -20.49
CA LEU A 107 5.64 9.96 -20.35
C LEU A 107 6.42 9.42 -21.56
N GLY A 108 6.11 9.92 -22.77
CA GLY A 108 6.82 9.57 -24.00
C GLY A 108 8.30 9.93 -23.98
N SER A 109 8.68 11.04 -23.32
CA SER A 109 10.09 11.38 -23.13
C SER A 109 10.86 10.43 -22.19
N VAL A 110 10.15 9.73 -21.29
CA VAL A 110 10.73 8.74 -20.38
C VAL A 110 10.75 7.35 -21.04
N LEU A 111 9.69 7.04 -21.80
CA LEU A 111 9.45 5.72 -22.39
C LEU A 111 9.95 5.56 -23.83
N ALA A 112 10.61 6.56 -24.41
CA ALA A 112 11.02 6.52 -25.82
C ALA A 112 11.78 5.22 -26.19
N PRO A 113 11.42 4.55 -27.30
CA PRO A 113 10.52 4.99 -28.38
C PRO A 113 9.02 4.63 -28.20
N GLU A 114 8.59 4.20 -27.01
CA GLU A 114 7.32 3.47 -26.79
C GLU A 114 6.13 4.41 -26.57
N GLN A 115 5.79 5.20 -27.60
CA GLN A 115 4.75 6.22 -27.53
C GLN A 115 3.35 5.66 -27.21
N ALA A 116 3.03 4.46 -27.71
CA ALA A 116 1.74 3.81 -27.44
C ALA A 116 1.57 3.51 -25.94
N ALA A 117 2.64 3.10 -25.26
CA ALA A 117 2.62 2.89 -23.81
C ALA A 117 2.36 4.19 -23.05
N ALA A 118 3.01 5.29 -23.47
CA ALA A 118 2.81 6.60 -22.88
C ALA A 118 1.36 7.10 -23.02
N GLU A 119 0.74 6.89 -24.18
CA GLU A 119 -0.66 7.24 -24.42
C GLU A 119 -1.64 6.40 -23.57
N LEU A 120 -1.41 5.09 -23.46
CA LEU A 120 -2.21 4.20 -22.63
C LEU A 120 -2.15 4.59 -21.14
N LEU A 121 -0.95 4.84 -20.63
CA LEU A 121 -0.75 5.26 -19.24
C LEU A 121 -1.36 6.65 -18.96
N ALA A 122 -1.21 7.59 -19.89
CA ALA A 122 -1.82 8.91 -19.76
C ALA A 122 -3.36 8.84 -19.75
N ALA A 123 -3.95 8.01 -20.62
CA ALA A 123 -5.39 7.80 -20.63
C ALA A 123 -5.88 7.19 -19.31
N ALA A 124 -5.13 6.23 -18.74
CA ALA A 124 -5.46 5.63 -17.45
C ALA A 124 -5.34 6.63 -16.29
N ALA A 125 -4.28 7.46 -16.26
CA ALA A 125 -4.07 8.50 -15.25
C ALA A 125 -5.19 9.54 -15.19
N HIS A 126 -5.79 9.86 -16.35
CA HIS A 126 -6.86 10.85 -16.48
C HIS A 126 -8.27 10.26 -16.39
N ARG A 127 -8.40 8.94 -16.24
CA ARG A 127 -9.70 8.28 -16.23
C ARG A 127 -10.43 8.55 -14.91
N ASP A 128 -11.71 8.90 -14.98
CA ASP A 128 -12.57 8.96 -13.80
C ASP A 128 -12.97 7.56 -13.31
N VAL A 129 -12.93 7.37 -12.00
CA VAL A 129 -13.39 6.14 -11.35
C VAL A 129 -14.81 6.34 -10.82
N VAL A 130 -15.71 5.42 -11.18
CA VAL A 130 -17.08 5.38 -10.66
C VAL A 130 -17.15 4.31 -9.58
N LEU A 131 -17.34 4.75 -8.33
CA LEU A 131 -17.55 3.86 -7.19
C LEU A 131 -19.04 3.58 -7.00
N GLY A 132 -19.39 2.31 -6.79
CA GLY A 132 -20.76 1.84 -6.48
C GLY A 132 -20.93 1.35 -5.04
N ASP A 133 -20.16 1.87 -4.08
CA ASP A 133 -20.17 1.43 -2.69
C ASP A 133 -21.14 2.26 -1.83
N THR A 134 -22.30 1.68 -1.55
CA THR A 134 -23.34 2.31 -0.71
C THR A 134 -22.93 2.49 0.75
N VAL A 135 -22.02 1.66 1.28
CA VAL A 135 -21.53 1.79 2.65
C VAL A 135 -20.64 3.00 2.75
N LEU A 136 -19.73 3.16 1.78
CA LEU A 136 -18.89 4.35 1.63
C LEU A 136 -19.73 5.62 1.47
N ASP A 137 -20.77 5.59 0.63
CA ASP A 137 -21.67 6.73 0.43
C ASP A 137 -22.45 7.12 1.70
N GLY A 138 -22.64 6.17 2.63
CA GLY A 138 -23.30 6.40 3.92
C GLY A 138 -22.41 7.01 5.00
N VAL A 139 -21.09 7.15 4.77
CA VAL A 139 -20.16 7.68 5.78
C VAL A 139 -20.32 9.20 5.92
N ALA A 140 -21.03 9.62 6.97
CA ALA A 140 -21.21 11.02 7.32
C ALA A 140 -20.17 11.48 8.38
N LEU A 141 -18.90 11.54 8.00
CA LEU A 141 -17.83 12.09 8.83
C LEU A 141 -17.02 13.14 8.07
N SER A 142 -16.84 14.31 8.69
CA SER A 142 -15.99 15.37 8.16
C SER A 142 -14.70 15.45 8.98
N ILE A 143 -13.57 15.24 8.32
CA ILE A 143 -12.25 15.42 8.90
C ILE A 143 -11.60 16.58 8.14
N PRO A 144 -11.13 17.66 8.81
CA PRO A 144 -10.51 18.79 8.14
C PRO A 144 -9.23 18.36 7.39
N PRO A 145 -9.15 18.48 6.06
CA PRO A 145 -7.97 18.06 5.30
C PRO A 145 -6.71 18.81 5.72
N GLY A 146 -6.82 20.10 6.11
CA GLY A 146 -5.66 20.92 6.49
C GLY A 146 -4.90 20.46 7.74
N ASP A 147 -5.53 19.66 8.61
CA ASP A 147 -4.86 19.06 9.77
C ASP A 147 -4.17 17.73 9.44
N LEU A 148 -4.38 17.20 8.22
CA LEU A 148 -3.88 15.91 7.80
C LEU A 148 -2.69 16.02 6.85
N ALA A 149 -1.91 14.96 6.82
CA ALA A 149 -0.93 14.67 5.79
C ALA A 149 -1.09 13.22 5.33
N ILE A 150 -0.58 12.90 4.15
CA ILE A 150 -0.78 11.59 3.50
C ILE A 150 0.56 10.91 3.28
N TRP A 151 0.57 9.60 3.51
CA TRP A 151 1.61 8.68 3.07
C TRP A 151 1.05 7.73 2.01
N ILE A 152 1.78 7.57 0.92
CA ILE A 152 1.45 6.68 -0.20
C ILE A 152 2.55 5.61 -0.32
N ASP A 153 2.14 4.35 -0.31
CA ASP A 153 2.90 3.26 -0.89
C ASP A 153 2.17 2.87 -2.19
N PRO A 154 2.72 3.23 -3.36
CA PRO A 154 2.02 3.07 -4.64
C PRO A 154 1.84 1.59 -5.01
N ILE A 155 2.83 0.74 -4.74
CA ILE A 155 2.77 -0.72 -4.91
C ILE A 155 3.63 -1.39 -3.82
N ASP A 156 3.03 -1.69 -2.66
CA ASP A 156 3.66 -2.51 -1.62
C ASP A 156 4.05 -3.84 -2.25
N SER A 157 5.17 -4.43 -1.83
CA SER A 157 5.66 -5.69 -2.40
C SER A 157 6.02 -5.58 -3.90
N THR A 158 6.66 -4.48 -4.32
CA THR A 158 7.12 -4.23 -5.70
C THR A 158 7.84 -5.44 -6.32
N ASN A 159 8.64 -6.17 -5.53
CA ASN A 159 9.31 -7.39 -5.96
C ASN A 159 8.35 -8.52 -6.39
N GLU A 160 7.23 -8.71 -5.70
CA GLU A 160 6.22 -9.71 -6.10
C GLU A 160 5.36 -9.20 -7.25
N TYR A 161 5.13 -7.89 -7.35
CA TYR A 161 4.51 -7.25 -8.51
C TYR A 161 5.35 -7.47 -9.78
N ILE A 162 6.68 -7.31 -9.68
CA ILE A 162 7.63 -7.60 -10.77
C ILE A 162 7.73 -9.08 -11.06
N GLY A 163 7.80 -9.91 -10.02
CA GLY A 163 7.84 -11.36 -10.17
C GLY A 163 6.60 -11.95 -10.83
N GLY A 164 5.45 -11.25 -10.77
CA GLY A 164 4.26 -11.57 -11.55
C GLY A 164 3.64 -12.93 -11.26
N ARG A 165 3.95 -13.56 -10.12
CA ARG A 165 3.47 -14.90 -9.81
C ARG A 165 1.99 -14.88 -9.47
N GLU A 166 1.19 -15.50 -10.33
CA GLU A 166 -0.27 -15.52 -10.23
C GLU A 166 -0.79 -16.70 -9.40
N ASP A 167 -0.18 -17.89 -9.57
CA ASP A 167 -0.69 -19.16 -9.03
C ASP A 167 0.02 -19.58 -7.72
N VAL A 168 0.04 -18.70 -6.73
CA VAL A 168 0.63 -19.02 -5.41
C VAL A 168 -0.46 -19.50 -4.46
N ALA A 169 -0.46 -20.80 -4.16
CA ALA A 169 -1.45 -21.39 -3.25
C ALA A 169 -1.29 -20.83 -1.81
N PRO A 170 -2.38 -20.37 -1.17
CA PRO A 170 -2.33 -19.91 0.20
C PRO A 170 -2.16 -21.06 1.19
N VAL A 171 -1.43 -20.80 2.27
CA VAL A 171 -1.29 -21.70 3.42
C VAL A 171 -2.13 -21.14 4.56
N ASP A 172 -3.21 -21.84 4.90
CA ASP A 172 -4.22 -21.41 5.87
C ASP A 172 -4.86 -20.03 5.57
N GLY A 173 -5.05 -19.75 4.28
CA GLY A 173 -5.60 -18.48 3.79
C GLY A 173 -4.57 -17.36 3.62
N ILE A 174 -3.30 -17.56 3.98
CA ILE A 174 -2.23 -16.58 3.78
C ILE A 174 -1.38 -17.00 2.58
N SER A 175 -1.30 -16.14 1.57
CA SER A 175 -0.43 -16.36 0.42
C SER A 175 1.02 -16.04 0.77
N PRO A 176 1.95 -16.97 0.59
CA PRO A 176 3.34 -16.72 0.95
C PRO A 176 4.07 -15.72 0.05
N ALA A 177 3.52 -15.45 -1.14
CA ALA A 177 4.10 -14.66 -2.21
C ALA A 177 3.07 -14.43 -3.33
N GLY A 178 3.47 -13.73 -4.39
CA GLY A 178 2.70 -13.52 -5.62
C GLY A 178 1.97 -12.18 -5.67
N LEU A 179 1.30 -11.95 -6.79
CA LEU A 179 0.61 -10.68 -7.10
C LEU A 179 -0.43 -10.29 -6.05
N CYS A 180 -1.04 -11.26 -5.37
CA CYS A 180 -1.98 -11.00 -4.27
C CYS A 180 -1.37 -10.27 -3.07
N SER A 181 -0.03 -10.24 -2.95
CA SER A 181 0.69 -9.46 -1.94
C SER A 181 1.07 -8.05 -2.39
N ALA A 182 0.83 -7.70 -3.66
CA ALA A 182 1.06 -6.37 -4.19
C ALA A 182 -0.17 -5.49 -3.92
N LEU A 183 -0.01 -4.43 -3.12
CA LEU A 183 -1.12 -3.60 -2.63
C LEU A 183 -0.87 -2.12 -2.92
N VAL A 184 -1.95 -1.33 -3.02
CA VAL A 184 -1.84 0.13 -2.94
C VAL A 184 -2.22 0.57 -1.54
N LEU A 185 -1.37 1.34 -0.87
CA LEU A 185 -1.62 1.82 0.49
C LEU A 185 -1.69 3.35 0.51
N ILE A 186 -2.80 3.90 1.00
CA ILE A 186 -2.99 5.35 1.13
C ILE A 186 -3.46 5.66 2.55
N GLY A 187 -2.58 6.26 3.34
CA GLY A 187 -2.82 6.54 4.75
C GLY A 187 -2.76 8.03 5.06
N ALA A 188 -3.82 8.57 5.66
CA ALA A 188 -3.84 9.93 6.19
C ALA A 188 -3.61 9.93 7.71
N TYR A 189 -2.74 10.81 8.18
CA TYR A 189 -2.37 10.97 9.58
C TYR A 189 -2.52 12.43 10.03
N ASP A 190 -2.79 12.62 11.32
CA ASP A 190 -2.87 13.93 11.94
C ASP A 190 -1.46 14.54 12.08
N ARG A 191 -1.26 15.75 11.55
CA ARG A 191 0.06 16.39 11.47
C ARG A 191 0.64 16.78 12.82
N ARG A 192 -0.20 16.96 13.85
CA ARG A 192 0.24 17.41 15.17
C ARG A 192 0.68 16.24 16.04
N SER A 193 -0.08 15.16 16.01
CA SER A 193 0.13 13.97 16.81
C SER A 193 0.93 12.87 16.11
N GLY A 194 0.97 12.89 14.77
CA GLY A 194 1.53 11.79 13.97
C GLY A 194 0.64 10.54 13.92
N CYS A 195 -0.54 10.57 14.54
CA CYS A 195 -1.43 9.41 14.61
C CYS A 195 -2.13 9.13 13.27
N PRO A 196 -2.14 7.88 12.78
CA PRO A 196 -2.95 7.50 11.63
C PRO A 196 -4.45 7.66 11.91
N VAL A 197 -5.13 8.34 11.01
CA VAL A 197 -6.54 8.75 11.13
C VAL A 197 -7.42 7.98 10.15
N LEU A 198 -6.98 7.83 8.90
CA LEU A 198 -7.73 7.18 7.84
C LEU A 198 -6.79 6.35 6.99
N GLY A 199 -7.17 5.13 6.65
CA GLY A 199 -6.38 4.26 5.77
C GLY A 199 -7.25 3.61 4.70
N VAL A 200 -6.69 3.49 3.51
CA VAL A 200 -7.21 2.67 2.42
C VAL A 200 -6.14 1.67 2.01
N ILE A 201 -6.52 0.39 1.95
CA ILE A 201 -5.73 -0.68 1.35
C ILE A 201 -6.48 -1.16 0.13
N ASN A 202 -5.86 -1.07 -1.05
CA ASN A 202 -6.37 -1.68 -2.27
C ASN A 202 -5.60 -2.95 -2.59
N GLU A 203 -6.30 -4.02 -2.97
CA GLU A 203 -5.78 -5.28 -3.48
C GLU A 203 -6.06 -5.34 -4.99
N PRO A 204 -5.15 -4.89 -5.86
CA PRO A 204 -5.42 -4.85 -7.30
C PRO A 204 -5.61 -6.25 -7.91
N PHE A 205 -4.97 -7.26 -7.33
CA PHE A 205 -4.90 -8.64 -7.79
C PHE A 205 -5.58 -9.60 -6.80
N PHE A 206 -6.83 -9.32 -6.42
CA PHE A 206 -7.54 -10.11 -5.42
C PHE A 206 -8.10 -11.43 -5.97
N CYS A 207 -8.88 -11.37 -7.05
CA CYS A 207 -9.50 -12.55 -7.64
C CYS A 207 -9.32 -12.53 -9.15
N ARG A 208 -8.91 -13.66 -9.73
CA ARG A 208 -8.78 -13.80 -11.18
C ARG A 208 -9.97 -14.55 -11.73
N ASP A 209 -10.62 -13.95 -12.72
CA ASP A 209 -11.70 -14.60 -13.44
C ASP A 209 -11.14 -15.79 -14.26
N PRO A 210 -11.64 -17.02 -14.08
CA PRO A 210 -11.07 -18.21 -14.71
C PRO A 210 -11.34 -18.30 -16.21
N LEU A 211 -12.27 -17.51 -16.76
CA LEU A 211 -12.64 -17.53 -18.18
C LEU A 211 -11.94 -16.43 -18.96
N THR A 212 -11.90 -15.23 -18.39
CA THR A 212 -11.32 -14.04 -19.04
C THR A 212 -9.88 -13.80 -18.66
N HIS A 213 -9.37 -14.50 -17.63
CA HIS A 213 -8.06 -14.29 -17.03
C HIS A 213 -7.81 -12.87 -16.49
N ARG A 214 -8.87 -12.05 -16.36
CA ARG A 214 -8.80 -10.69 -15.85
C ARG A 214 -8.81 -10.68 -14.33
N TRP A 215 -8.01 -9.80 -13.77
CA TRP A 215 -7.98 -9.54 -12.34
C TRP A 215 -9.12 -8.62 -11.92
N GLN A 216 -9.79 -8.99 -10.83
CA GLN A 216 -10.74 -8.19 -10.09
C GLN A 216 -10.07 -7.78 -8.79
N GLY A 217 -10.10 -6.48 -8.52
CA GLY A 217 -9.59 -5.92 -7.27
C GLY A 217 -10.64 -5.88 -6.17
N ARG A 218 -10.20 -5.48 -4.98
CA ARG A 218 -11.07 -5.02 -3.89
C ARG A 218 -10.31 -4.02 -3.03
N TYR A 219 -11.01 -3.31 -2.16
CA TYR A 219 -10.38 -2.40 -1.22
C TYR A 219 -11.01 -2.50 0.16
N HIS A 220 -10.25 -2.04 1.16
CA HIS A 220 -10.68 -1.90 2.54
C HIS A 220 -10.33 -0.50 3.03
N TRP A 221 -11.16 0.04 3.90
CA TRP A 221 -10.92 1.34 4.50
C TRP A 221 -11.28 1.35 5.97
N GLY A 222 -10.64 2.27 6.70
CA GLY A 222 -10.87 2.44 8.14
C GLY A 222 -10.58 3.87 8.58
N ILE A 223 -11.37 4.34 9.53
CA ILE A 223 -11.25 5.65 10.16
C ILE A 223 -11.16 5.46 11.67
N ALA A 224 -10.12 6.05 12.26
CA ALA A 224 -9.92 6.19 13.69
C ALA A 224 -9.63 7.66 14.03
N TYR A 225 -10.70 8.46 14.11
CA TYR A 225 -10.63 9.89 14.39
C TYR A 225 -11.39 10.22 15.67
N GLN A 226 -10.71 10.84 16.64
CA GLN A 226 -11.30 11.15 17.95
C GLN A 226 -11.96 9.91 18.58
N ASP A 227 -13.26 9.95 18.89
CA ASP A 227 -14.03 8.83 19.42
C ASP A 227 -14.72 7.98 18.33
N THR A 228 -14.63 8.41 17.06
CA THR A 228 -15.25 7.71 15.94
C THR A 228 -14.35 6.60 15.41
N ARG A 229 -14.92 5.40 15.29
CA ARG A 229 -14.30 4.23 14.67
C ARG A 229 -15.25 3.69 13.61
N LEU A 230 -14.84 3.76 12.34
CA LEU A 230 -15.61 3.26 11.19
C LEU A 230 -14.69 2.41 10.33
N CYS A 231 -15.19 1.33 9.77
CA CYS A 231 -14.40 0.44 8.93
C CYS A 231 -15.31 -0.26 7.91
N SER A 232 -14.76 -0.56 6.72
CA SER A 232 -15.42 -1.43 5.73
C SER A 232 -15.51 -2.88 6.20
N LEU A 233 -14.74 -3.24 7.24
CA LEU A 233 -14.65 -4.56 7.81
C LEU A 233 -15.23 -4.59 9.23
N SER A 234 -15.68 -5.77 9.65
CA SER A 234 -16.02 -6.03 11.05
C SER A 234 -14.78 -6.50 11.82
N PRO A 235 -14.66 -6.17 13.12
CA PRO A 235 -13.57 -6.68 13.96
C PRO A 235 -13.52 -8.21 13.93
N PRO A 236 -12.33 -8.81 13.75
CA PRO A 236 -12.19 -10.25 13.80
C PRO A 236 -12.51 -10.78 15.21
N PRO A 237 -12.90 -12.05 15.35
CA PRO A 237 -13.08 -12.67 16.66
C PRO A 237 -11.78 -12.63 17.47
N PRO A 238 -11.85 -12.64 18.81
CA PRO A 238 -10.67 -12.61 19.65
C PRO A 238 -9.76 -13.83 19.37
N PRO A 239 -8.42 -13.63 19.40
CA PRO A 239 -7.45 -14.67 19.07
C PRO A 239 -7.56 -15.86 20.04
N ARG A 240 -7.43 -17.08 19.51
CA ARG A 240 -7.47 -18.32 20.30
C ARG A 240 -6.06 -18.93 20.40
N PRO A 241 -5.55 -19.22 21.61
CA PRO A 241 -4.22 -19.83 21.77
C PRO A 241 -4.11 -21.22 21.09
N PRO A 242 -2.91 -21.62 20.63
CA PRO A 242 -1.73 -20.76 20.37
C PRO A 242 -1.96 -19.73 19.25
N PRO A 243 -1.39 -18.52 19.30
CA PRO A 243 -1.61 -17.52 18.25
C PRO A 243 -1.03 -17.96 16.90
N ARG A 244 -1.64 -17.49 15.82
CA ARG A 244 -1.11 -17.54 14.47
C ARG A 244 -0.36 -16.25 14.18
N VAL A 245 0.92 -16.36 13.85
CA VAL A 245 1.79 -15.20 13.59
C VAL A 245 2.27 -15.25 12.14
N VAL A 246 2.23 -14.11 11.45
CA VAL A 246 2.82 -13.96 10.11
C VAL A 246 4.16 -13.21 10.21
N LEU A 247 5.15 -13.64 9.42
CA LEU A 247 6.49 -13.05 9.35
C LEU A 247 6.94 -12.85 7.90
N SER A 248 7.97 -12.03 7.70
CA SER A 248 8.74 -12.03 6.44
C SER A 248 9.66 -13.25 6.38
N ARG A 249 9.89 -13.79 5.18
CA ARG A 249 10.93 -14.82 4.95
C ARG A 249 12.35 -14.30 5.21
N ALA A 250 12.55 -12.98 5.24
CA ALA A 250 13.83 -12.37 5.56
C ALA A 250 14.09 -12.25 7.08
N GLU A 251 13.12 -12.59 7.95
CA GLU A 251 13.33 -12.57 9.40
C GLU A 251 14.40 -13.58 9.83
N GLY A 252 15.30 -13.12 10.70
CA GLY A 252 16.44 -13.89 11.18
C GLY A 252 16.04 -15.18 11.92
N PRO A 253 16.91 -16.20 11.93
CA PRO A 253 16.59 -17.51 12.51
C PRO A 253 16.26 -17.44 14.01
N GLY A 254 16.84 -16.49 14.76
CA GLY A 254 16.55 -16.30 16.18
C GLY A 254 15.11 -15.89 16.47
N VAL A 255 14.49 -15.07 15.60
CA VAL A 255 13.09 -14.64 15.75
C VAL A 255 12.15 -15.82 15.56
N ARG A 256 12.43 -16.66 14.55
CA ARG A 256 11.65 -17.88 14.29
C ARG A 256 11.75 -18.87 15.44
N ALA A 257 12.97 -19.12 15.91
CA ALA A 257 13.22 -20.03 17.03
C ALA A 257 12.51 -19.58 18.32
N ALA A 258 12.35 -18.27 18.52
CA ALA A 258 11.62 -17.72 19.66
C ALA A 258 10.09 -17.83 19.52
N LEU A 259 9.55 -17.67 18.31
CA LEU A 259 8.10 -17.65 18.06
C LEU A 259 7.50 -19.04 17.79
N ASP A 260 8.24 -19.96 17.15
CA ASP A 260 7.73 -21.28 16.77
C ASP A 260 7.10 -22.06 17.94
N PRO A 261 7.75 -22.16 19.13
CA PRO A 261 7.17 -22.86 20.27
C PRO A 261 5.88 -22.20 20.79
N LEU A 262 5.75 -20.88 20.65
CA LEU A 262 4.59 -20.12 21.10
C LEU A 262 3.41 -20.26 20.14
N CYS A 263 3.69 -20.38 18.84
CA CYS A 263 2.66 -20.45 17.80
C CYS A 263 2.11 -21.87 17.59
N GLY A 264 2.72 -22.91 18.19
CA GLY A 264 2.26 -24.30 18.05
C GLY A 264 2.13 -24.73 16.59
N GLY A 265 3.10 -24.39 15.74
CA GLY A 265 3.09 -24.69 14.31
C GLY A 265 2.24 -23.73 13.45
N ARG A 266 1.69 -22.66 14.03
CA ARG A 266 0.92 -21.62 13.31
C ARG A 266 1.75 -20.40 12.89
N LEU A 267 3.06 -20.57 12.73
CA LEU A 267 3.92 -19.55 12.12
C LEU A 267 3.78 -19.58 10.59
N ARG A 268 3.41 -18.46 9.98
CA ARG A 268 3.21 -18.32 8.53
C ARG A 268 4.15 -17.26 7.98
N PHE A 269 4.43 -17.34 6.68
CA PHE A 269 5.31 -16.41 5.99
C PHE A 269 4.58 -15.78 4.82
N ALA A 270 4.78 -14.48 4.61
CA ALA A 270 4.24 -13.76 3.47
C ALA A 270 5.17 -12.60 3.02
N ALA A 271 5.13 -12.29 1.73
CA ALA A 271 5.70 -11.08 1.15
C ALA A 271 4.78 -9.86 1.42
N GLY A 272 5.27 -8.64 1.16
CA GLY A 272 4.51 -7.38 1.34
C GLY A 272 4.32 -6.95 2.79
N ALA A 273 4.80 -5.78 3.17
CA ALA A 273 4.63 -5.29 4.55
C ALA A 273 3.15 -4.97 4.81
N GLY A 274 2.53 -4.26 3.87
CA GLY A 274 1.08 -4.01 3.85
C GLY A 274 0.28 -5.31 3.83
N TYR A 275 0.65 -6.29 3.00
CA TYR A 275 -0.06 -7.58 2.93
C TYR A 275 -0.02 -8.37 4.24
N LYS A 276 1.11 -8.36 4.96
CA LYS A 276 1.19 -8.97 6.29
C LYS A 276 0.28 -8.28 7.32
N MET A 277 0.19 -6.94 7.28
CA MET A 277 -0.74 -6.21 8.13
C MET A 277 -2.19 -6.45 7.72
N LEU A 278 -2.47 -6.55 6.41
CA LEU A 278 -3.79 -6.92 5.89
C LEU A 278 -4.22 -8.32 6.36
N CYS A 279 -3.29 -9.28 6.44
CA CYS A 279 -3.59 -10.60 7.01
C CYS A 279 -4.08 -10.50 8.47
N VAL A 280 -3.55 -9.55 9.26
CA VAL A 280 -4.03 -9.30 10.63
C VAL A 280 -5.39 -8.63 10.62
N ILE A 281 -5.57 -7.62 9.77
CA ILE A 281 -6.85 -6.89 9.58
C ILE A 281 -7.99 -7.85 9.22
N LEU A 282 -7.72 -8.82 8.33
CA LEU A 282 -8.70 -9.82 7.88
C LEU A 282 -8.89 -10.97 8.88
N GLY A 283 -8.17 -10.99 10.01
CA GLY A 283 -8.21 -12.09 10.98
C GLY A 283 -7.59 -13.40 10.47
N LEU A 284 -6.79 -13.35 9.39
CA LEU A 284 -6.05 -14.50 8.87
C LEU A 284 -4.83 -14.82 9.72
N ALA A 285 -4.28 -13.83 10.43
CA ALA A 285 -3.25 -13.96 11.45
C ALA A 285 -3.64 -13.15 12.69
N ASP A 286 -3.19 -13.55 13.87
CA ASP A 286 -3.43 -12.84 15.14
C ASP A 286 -2.40 -11.72 15.35
N ALA A 287 -1.20 -11.85 14.78
CA ALA A 287 -0.15 -10.85 14.85
C ALA A 287 0.81 -10.91 13.66
N TYR A 288 1.40 -9.76 13.32
CA TYR A 288 2.56 -9.62 12.47
C TYR A 288 3.73 -9.13 13.33
N VAL A 289 4.87 -9.82 13.27
CA VAL A 289 6.11 -9.39 13.93
C VAL A 289 7.17 -9.03 12.90
N LEU A 290 7.77 -7.87 13.08
CA LEU A 290 8.93 -7.39 12.34
C LEU A 290 10.02 -7.04 13.34
N SER A 291 11.19 -7.66 13.23
CA SER A 291 12.29 -7.41 14.17
C SER A 291 13.31 -6.38 13.67
N GLU A 292 13.37 -6.19 12.35
CA GLU A 292 14.31 -5.30 11.69
C GLU A 292 13.61 -4.03 11.19
N GLY A 293 14.32 -2.90 11.18
CA GLY A 293 13.80 -1.61 10.70
C GLY A 293 13.74 -1.52 9.18
N SER A 294 12.94 -2.37 8.53
CA SER A 294 12.76 -2.40 7.08
C SER A 294 11.33 -2.03 6.64
N THR A 295 10.60 -1.36 7.53
CA THR A 295 9.25 -0.85 7.27
C THR A 295 9.24 0.65 7.55
N PHE A 296 8.60 1.39 6.67
CA PHE A 296 8.54 2.83 6.68
C PHE A 296 7.11 3.32 6.98
N ALA A 297 6.95 4.64 7.06
CA ALA A 297 5.66 5.24 7.36
C ALA A 297 4.62 4.95 6.26
N TRP A 298 5.04 4.87 4.99
CA TRP A 298 4.16 4.55 3.86
C TRP A 298 3.61 3.12 3.92
N ASP A 299 4.41 2.11 4.30
CA ASP A 299 3.89 0.75 4.45
C ASP A 299 2.88 0.60 5.60
N ALA A 300 3.03 1.41 6.66
CA ALA A 300 2.33 1.19 7.93
C ALA A 300 1.14 2.13 8.16
N CYS A 301 1.12 3.33 7.57
CA CYS A 301 0.12 4.36 7.88
C CYS A 301 -1.32 3.87 7.60
N ALA A 302 -1.58 3.38 6.39
CA ALA A 302 -2.91 2.91 6.02
C ALA A 302 -3.35 1.66 6.81
N PRO A 303 -2.53 0.58 6.92
CA PRO A 303 -2.92 -0.55 7.73
C PRO A 303 -3.09 -0.22 9.21
N HIS A 304 -2.25 0.67 9.77
CA HIS A 304 -2.39 1.07 11.17
C HIS A 304 -3.69 1.84 11.41
N ALA A 305 -4.11 2.73 10.51
CA ALA A 305 -5.41 3.40 10.63
C ALA A 305 -6.58 2.40 10.63
N ILE A 306 -6.54 1.38 9.76
CA ILE A 306 -7.56 0.33 9.71
C ILE A 306 -7.53 -0.53 10.99
N LEU A 307 -6.35 -0.93 11.45
CA LEU A 307 -6.20 -1.67 12.71
C LEU A 307 -6.78 -0.89 13.89
N ARG A 308 -6.52 0.42 13.98
CA ARG A 308 -7.09 1.30 15.01
C ARG A 308 -8.61 1.38 14.94
N ALA A 309 -9.18 1.42 13.73
CA ALA A 309 -10.61 1.40 13.51
C ALA A 309 -11.26 0.09 14.01
N LEU A 310 -10.51 -1.02 13.96
CA LEU A 310 -10.92 -2.34 14.44
C LEU A 310 -10.58 -2.60 15.92
N GLY A 311 -9.99 -1.62 16.63
CA GLY A 311 -9.61 -1.73 18.04
C GLY A 311 -8.23 -2.34 18.31
N GLY A 312 -7.43 -2.57 17.26
CA GLY A 312 -6.02 -2.94 17.33
C GLY A 312 -5.08 -1.76 17.10
N GLY A 313 -3.85 -2.06 16.68
CA GLY A 313 -2.85 -1.06 16.32
C GLY A 313 -1.49 -1.67 16.00
N THR A 314 -0.51 -0.83 15.71
CA THR A 314 0.89 -1.23 15.55
C THR A 314 1.73 -0.56 16.64
N VAL A 315 2.70 -1.28 17.19
CA VAL A 315 3.55 -0.78 18.28
C VAL A 315 5.02 -1.06 17.98
N ALA A 316 5.91 -0.21 18.49
CA ALA A 316 7.34 -0.41 18.33
C ALA A 316 7.81 -1.64 19.14
N LEU A 317 8.24 -2.71 18.46
CA LEU A 317 8.59 -3.99 19.10
C LEU A 317 9.61 -3.81 20.24
N ALA A 318 10.66 -3.02 20.00
CA ALA A 318 11.71 -2.79 20.99
C ALA A 318 11.20 -2.05 22.24
N GLU A 319 10.19 -1.20 22.11
CA GLU A 319 9.57 -0.46 23.21
C GLU A 319 8.58 -1.36 23.96
N ALA A 320 7.74 -2.09 23.24
CA ALA A 320 6.82 -3.08 23.82
C ALA A 320 7.58 -4.14 24.65
N LEU A 321 8.70 -4.65 24.14
CA LEU A 321 9.56 -5.59 24.89
C LEU A 321 10.22 -4.93 26.11
N ARG A 322 10.62 -3.66 26.02
CA ARG A 322 11.18 -2.91 27.15
C ARG A 322 10.14 -2.68 28.24
N ALA A 323 8.95 -2.21 27.89
CA ALA A 323 7.84 -1.99 28.81
C ALA A 323 7.51 -3.28 29.59
N ARG A 324 7.40 -4.42 28.89
CA ARG A 324 7.16 -5.73 29.51
C ARG A 324 8.26 -6.16 30.48
N ARG A 325 9.54 -5.87 30.19
CA ARG A 325 10.66 -6.19 31.11
C ARG A 325 10.62 -5.38 32.40
N VAL A 326 10.08 -4.16 32.35
CA VAL A 326 9.95 -3.27 33.52
C VAL A 326 8.65 -3.52 34.29
N GLY A 327 7.83 -4.49 33.84
CA GLY A 327 6.58 -4.86 34.50
C GLY A 327 5.39 -3.97 34.15
N ASP A 328 5.50 -3.15 33.10
CA ASP A 328 4.38 -2.37 32.60
C ASP A 328 3.39 -3.29 31.86
N THR A 329 2.15 -3.31 32.34
CA THR A 329 1.03 -4.04 31.75
C THR A 329 -0.01 -3.13 31.12
N GLY A 330 0.29 -1.83 31.00
CA GLY A 330 -0.56 -0.86 30.31
C GLY A 330 -0.72 -1.17 28.81
N PRO A 331 -1.60 -0.43 28.12
CA PRO A 331 -1.66 -0.48 26.67
C PRO A 331 -0.28 -0.16 26.09
N PRO A 332 0.24 -0.97 25.16
CA PRO A 332 1.54 -0.70 24.56
C PRO A 332 1.51 0.66 23.83
N PRO A 333 2.62 1.42 23.87
CA PRO A 333 2.71 2.74 23.23
C PRO A 333 2.56 2.66 21.72
#